data_AF-A0AAN8GIQ7-F1
#
_entry.id   AF-A0AAN8GIQ7-F1
#
_cell.length_a   1.000
_cell.length_b   1.000
_cell.length_c   1.000
_cell.angle_alpha   90.00
_cell.angle_beta   90.00
_cell.angle_gamma   90.00
#
_symmetry.space_group_name_H-M   'P 1'
#
loop_
_entity.id
_entity.type
_entity.pdbx_description
1 polymer ?
#
loop_
_entity_poly.entity_id
_entity_poly.type
_entity_poly.pdbx_seq_one_letter_code
_entity_poly.pdbx_strand_id
1 'polypeptide(L)'
;MEAIQIVQGIINELKLCSADPLSILSRTCDFFGHGLSEEDATLQKLSAPPSQENKPLFGDMVITGISAVISVPERQYKRYFELDVTQQLKQETLSARAHSIDAEEMIGMFSAWKQRAQHASTSFLSARMRAKINRVVPYLDGIYKSKQECIIKWEIGMARKQRNRDRKKQVDISKELSRRAAAKVQKKQERNKKDLEKN
;
A
#
# COMPACT_ATOMS: atom_id res chain seq x y z
N MET A 1 -8.26 6.04 -11.83
CA MET A 1 -8.11 6.36 -13.28
C MET A 1 -8.63 7.76 -13.60
N GLU A 2 -9.74 8.23 -13.02
CA GLU A 2 -10.19 9.63 -13.17
C GLU A 2 -9.09 10.67 -12.86
N ALA A 3 -8.31 10.47 -11.79
CA ALA A 3 -7.24 11.41 -11.43
C ALA A 3 -6.18 11.61 -12.53
N ILE A 4 -5.81 10.56 -13.28
CA ILE A 4 -4.83 10.65 -14.37
C ILE A 4 -5.43 11.43 -15.55
N GLN A 5 -6.71 11.18 -15.86
CA GLN A 5 -7.43 11.90 -16.90
C GLN A 5 -7.59 13.39 -16.58
N ILE A 6 -7.83 13.74 -15.31
CA ILE A 6 -7.88 15.13 -14.84
C ILE A 6 -6.52 15.81 -15.07
N VAL A 7 -5.42 15.17 -14.64
CA VAL A 7 -4.06 15.71 -14.84
C VAL A 7 -3.74 15.88 -16.33
N GLN A 8 -4.14 14.94 -17.18
CA GLN A 8 -3.93 15.02 -18.62
C GLN A 8 -4.77 16.14 -19.26
N GLY A 9 -5.99 16.35 -18.79
CA GLY A 9 -6.85 17.49 -19.17
C GLY A 9 -6.20 18.84 -18.83
N ILE A 10 -5.68 18.98 -17.60
CA ILE A 10 -4.98 20.20 -17.15
C ILE A 10 -3.75 20.49 -18.01
N ILE A 11 -2.94 19.47 -18.32
CA ILE A 11 -1.77 19.63 -19.19
C ILE A 11 -2.18 20.13 -20.59
N ASN A 12 -3.28 19.60 -21.14
CA ASN A 12 -3.77 20.03 -22.45
C ASN A 12 -4.27 21.49 -22.41
N GLU A 13 -5.01 21.87 -21.37
CA GLU A 13 -5.44 23.27 -21.16
C GLU A 13 -4.25 24.23 -21.02
N LEU A 14 -3.21 23.83 -20.30
CA LEU A 14 -1.96 24.59 -20.19
C LEU A 14 -1.25 24.72 -21.54
N LYS A 15 -1.22 23.65 -22.37
CA LYS A 15 -0.66 23.71 -23.73
C LYS A 15 -1.44 24.65 -24.63
N LEU A 16 -2.77 24.66 -24.54
CA LEU A 16 -3.62 25.62 -25.26
C LEU A 16 -3.32 27.06 -24.82
N CYS A 17 -3.16 27.29 -23.51
CA CYS A 17 -2.77 28.60 -22.98
C CYS A 17 -1.34 29.01 -23.39
N SER A 18 -0.44 28.06 -23.62
CA SER A 18 0.90 28.36 -24.15
C SER A 18 0.85 28.79 -25.63
N ALA A 19 -0.11 28.26 -26.40
CA ALA A 19 -0.32 28.63 -27.81
C ALA A 19 -0.98 30.02 -27.97
N ASP A 20 -1.83 30.41 -27.02
CA ASP A 20 -2.37 31.78 -26.90
C ASP A 20 -2.22 32.31 -25.46
N PRO A 21 -1.06 32.93 -25.12
CA PRO A 21 -0.74 33.37 -23.75
C PRO A 21 -1.67 34.45 -23.22
N LEU A 22 -2.30 35.23 -24.10
CA LEU A 22 -3.20 36.30 -23.70
C LEU A 22 -4.57 35.77 -23.26
N SER A 23 -4.96 34.58 -23.72
CA SER A 23 -6.22 33.94 -23.35
C SER A 23 -6.37 33.73 -21.84
N ILE A 24 -5.25 33.62 -21.10
CA ILE A 24 -5.24 33.42 -19.64
C ILE A 24 -5.93 34.55 -18.88
N LEU A 25 -5.91 35.77 -19.43
CA LEU A 25 -6.47 36.97 -18.79
C LEU A 25 -8.00 37.03 -18.92
N SER A 26 -8.55 36.34 -19.93
CA SER A 26 -9.99 36.33 -20.26
C SER A 26 -10.70 35.04 -19.85
N ARG A 27 -10.06 34.15 -19.09
CA ARG A 27 -10.69 32.89 -18.64
C ARG A 27 -11.77 33.16 -17.61
N THR A 28 -12.91 32.48 -17.77
CA THR A 28 -14.02 32.46 -16.81
C THR A 28 -13.95 31.28 -15.84
N CYS A 29 -13.11 30.29 -16.13
CA CYS A 29 -12.89 29.11 -15.30
C CYS A 29 -11.39 28.88 -15.06
N ASP A 30 -11.07 28.27 -13.92
CA ASP A 30 -9.73 27.80 -13.61
C ASP A 30 -9.30 26.61 -14.51
N PHE A 31 -8.12 26.05 -14.25
CA PHE A 31 -7.59 24.90 -14.99
C PHE A 31 -8.25 23.57 -14.61
N PHE A 32 -9.07 23.53 -13.55
CA PHE A 32 -9.82 22.37 -13.09
C PHE A 32 -11.29 22.41 -13.54
N GLY A 33 -11.73 23.50 -14.17
CA GLY A 33 -13.10 23.69 -14.67
C GLY A 33 -14.04 24.34 -13.65
N HIS A 34 -13.52 24.88 -12.55
CA HIS A 34 -14.31 25.64 -11.59
C HIS A 34 -14.43 27.10 -12.04
N GLY A 35 -15.62 27.67 -11.91
CA GLY A 35 -15.87 29.06 -12.25
C GLY A 35 -15.08 30.01 -11.37
N LEU A 36 -14.48 31.03 -11.99
CA LEU A 36 -13.81 32.11 -11.28
C LEU A 36 -14.85 33.15 -10.84
N SER A 37 -14.73 33.65 -9.60
CA SER A 37 -15.65 34.65 -9.07
C SER A 37 -15.35 36.02 -9.66
N GLU A 38 -16.32 36.62 -10.35
CA GLU A 38 -16.20 37.97 -10.93
C GLU A 38 -16.07 39.07 -9.86
N GLU A 39 -16.48 38.78 -8.61
CA GLU A 39 -16.41 39.70 -7.48
C GLU A 39 -15.03 39.74 -6.79
N ASP A 40 -14.08 38.87 -7.20
CA ASP A 40 -12.74 38.84 -6.62
C ASP A 40 -11.89 40.02 -7.11
N ALA A 41 -11.64 40.97 -6.20
CA ALA A 41 -10.81 42.15 -6.44
C ALA A 41 -9.36 41.82 -6.86
N THR A 42 -8.86 40.63 -6.53
CA THR A 42 -7.54 40.15 -6.92
C THR A 42 -7.56 39.67 -8.37
N LEU A 43 -8.58 38.92 -8.76
CA LEU A 43 -8.76 38.45 -10.13
C LEU A 43 -8.92 39.63 -11.10
N GLN A 44 -9.73 40.62 -10.74
CA GLN A 44 -9.92 41.82 -11.56
C GLN A 44 -8.61 42.57 -11.85
N LYS A 45 -7.68 42.61 -10.87
CA LYS A 45 -6.35 43.19 -11.05
C LYS A 45 -5.44 42.34 -11.94
N LEU A 46 -5.53 41.02 -11.81
CA LEU A 46 -4.71 40.07 -12.57
C LEU A 46 -5.18 39.91 -14.03
N SER A 47 -6.48 40.12 -14.29
CA SER A 47 -7.08 40.11 -15.64
C SER A 47 -6.87 41.40 -16.43
N ALA A 48 -6.26 42.43 -15.82
CA ALA A 48 -5.97 43.69 -16.50
C ALA A 48 -5.01 43.46 -17.69
N PRO A 49 -5.36 43.89 -18.91
CA PRO A 49 -4.54 43.65 -20.08
C PRO A 49 -3.21 44.42 -19.99
N PRO A 50 -2.09 43.82 -20.40
CA PRO A 50 -0.82 44.52 -20.45
C PRO A 50 -0.85 45.63 -21.51
N SER A 51 -0.08 46.70 -21.26
CA SER A 51 0.15 47.80 -22.22
C SER A 51 0.62 47.24 -23.57
N GLN A 52 0.24 47.89 -24.68
CA GLN A 52 0.56 47.40 -26.03
C GLN A 52 2.04 47.07 -26.24
N GLU A 53 2.93 47.88 -25.68
CA GLU A 53 4.39 47.71 -25.75
C GLU A 53 4.90 46.49 -24.96
N ASN A 54 4.21 46.11 -23.89
CA ASN A 54 4.59 45.00 -23.00
C ASN A 54 3.90 43.67 -23.35
N LYS A 55 2.96 43.67 -24.29
CA LYS A 55 2.25 42.45 -24.74
C LYS A 55 3.19 41.32 -25.16
N PRO A 56 4.25 41.56 -25.96
CA PRO A 56 5.17 40.50 -26.38
C PRO A 56 5.93 39.91 -25.19
N LEU A 57 6.49 40.78 -24.34
CA LEU A 57 7.25 40.37 -23.15
C LEU A 57 6.39 39.58 -22.16
N PHE A 58 5.15 40.01 -21.95
CA PHE A 58 4.18 39.28 -21.14
C PHE A 58 3.90 37.88 -21.71
N GLY A 59 3.69 37.78 -23.02
CA GLY A 59 3.51 36.51 -23.70
C GLY A 59 4.68 35.54 -23.46
N ASP A 60 5.91 36.01 -23.64
CA ASP A 60 7.12 35.20 -23.43
C ASP A 60 7.27 34.72 -21.97
N MET A 61 6.96 35.59 -21.00
CA MET A 61 6.97 35.24 -19.58
C MET A 61 5.93 34.15 -19.26
N VAL A 62 4.71 34.29 -19.78
CA VAL A 62 3.63 33.33 -19.58
C VAL A 62 3.98 31.98 -20.22
N ILE A 63 4.49 31.97 -21.45
CA ILE A 63 4.94 30.75 -22.13
C ILE A 63 6.03 30.04 -21.31
N THR A 64 7.00 30.80 -20.83
CA THR A 64 8.12 30.24 -20.04
C THR A 64 7.62 29.63 -18.73
N GLY A 65 6.74 30.34 -18.01
CA GLY A 65 6.14 29.85 -16.77
C GLY A 65 5.28 28.60 -16.97
N ILE A 66 4.39 28.63 -17.96
CA ILE A 66 3.53 27.48 -18.30
C ILE A 66 4.38 26.27 -18.71
N SER A 67 5.43 26.47 -19.52
CA SER A 67 6.32 25.39 -19.95
C SER A 67 7.05 24.73 -18.76
N ALA A 68 7.49 25.54 -17.80
CA ALA A 68 8.09 25.03 -16.57
C ALA A 68 7.09 24.21 -15.74
N VAL A 69 5.84 24.69 -15.62
CA VAL A 69 4.75 23.97 -14.95
C VAL A 69 4.48 22.64 -15.65
N ILE A 70 4.30 22.61 -16.97
CA ILE A 70 4.01 21.40 -17.76
C ILE A 70 5.11 20.34 -17.58
N SER A 71 6.39 20.76 -17.52
CA SER A 71 7.53 19.83 -17.44
C SER A 71 7.50 18.92 -16.19
N VAL A 72 6.88 19.38 -15.10
CA VAL A 72 6.84 18.63 -13.83
C VAL A 72 5.81 17.50 -13.88
N PRO A 73 4.51 17.74 -14.18
CA PRO A 73 3.52 16.69 -14.38
C PRO A 73 3.89 15.74 -15.53
N GLU A 74 4.39 16.24 -16.67
CA GLU A 74 4.81 15.35 -17.77
C GLU A 74 5.89 14.38 -17.32
N ARG A 75 6.89 14.84 -16.56
CA ARG A 75 7.93 13.96 -16.00
C ARG A 75 7.38 12.99 -14.95
N GLN A 76 6.55 13.48 -14.03
CA GLN A 76 6.02 12.67 -12.91
C GLN A 76 5.04 11.60 -13.38
N TYR A 77 4.20 11.94 -14.37
CA TYR A 77 3.15 11.07 -14.88
C TYR A 77 3.50 10.39 -16.19
N LYS A 78 4.71 10.59 -16.73
CA LYS A 78 5.19 9.99 -17.99
C LYS A 78 4.79 8.52 -18.14
N ARG A 79 5.13 7.71 -17.14
CA ARG A 79 4.84 6.27 -17.13
C ARG A 79 3.35 5.94 -17.12
N TYR A 80 2.53 6.80 -16.53
CA TYR A 80 1.07 6.62 -16.48
C TYR A 80 0.39 7.09 -17.78
N PHE A 81 0.94 8.09 -18.46
CA PHE A 81 0.46 8.53 -19.77
C PHE A 81 0.84 7.57 -20.90
N GLU A 82 2.01 6.95 -20.78
CA GLU A 82 2.51 5.92 -21.72
C GLU A 82 1.93 4.52 -21.43
N LEU A 83 1.23 4.35 -20.30
CA LEU A 83 0.62 3.09 -19.92
C LEU A 83 -0.61 2.84 -20.80
N ASP A 84 -0.48 1.96 -21.78
CA ASP A 84 -1.62 1.47 -22.55
C ASP A 84 -2.43 0.51 -21.66
N VAL A 85 -3.45 1.05 -20.99
CA VAL A 85 -4.35 0.26 -20.14
C VAL A 85 -5.31 -0.50 -21.04
N THR A 86 -4.86 -1.64 -21.53
CA THR A 86 -5.74 -2.57 -22.25
C THR A 86 -6.88 -3.03 -21.33
N GLN A 87 -8.05 -3.31 -21.91
CA GLN A 87 -9.18 -3.92 -21.19
C GLN A 87 -8.74 -5.17 -20.42
N GLN A 88 -7.78 -5.91 -20.99
CA GLN A 88 -7.16 -7.08 -20.36
C GLN A 88 -6.34 -6.73 -19.12
N LEU A 89 -5.45 -5.71 -19.16
CA LEU A 89 -4.67 -5.28 -18.00
C LEU A 89 -5.57 -4.75 -16.86
N LYS A 90 -6.67 -4.09 -17.22
CA LYS A 90 -7.70 -3.64 -16.27
C LYS A 90 -8.42 -4.81 -15.62
N GLN A 91 -8.80 -5.83 -16.39
CA GLN A 91 -9.38 -7.07 -15.85
C GLN A 91 -8.37 -7.86 -15.03
N GLU A 92 -7.11 -7.95 -15.45
CA GLU A 92 -6.03 -8.62 -14.71
C GLU A 92 -5.77 -7.92 -13.37
N THR A 93 -5.75 -6.58 -13.34
CA THR A 93 -5.58 -5.81 -12.09
C THR A 93 -6.80 -5.92 -11.17
N LEU A 94 -8.03 -5.92 -11.72
CA LEU A 94 -9.25 -6.12 -10.93
C LEU A 94 -9.41 -7.57 -10.44
N SER A 95 -8.90 -8.53 -11.22
CA SER A 95 -8.87 -9.96 -10.89
C SER A 95 -7.65 -10.37 -10.06
N ALA A 96 -6.67 -9.46 -9.92
CA ALA A 96 -5.52 -9.65 -9.07
C ALA A 96 -6.04 -9.85 -7.65
N ARG A 97 -5.84 -11.06 -7.14
CA ARG A 97 -6.32 -11.48 -5.84
C ARG A 97 -5.80 -10.49 -4.80
N ALA A 98 -6.70 -9.91 -3.99
CA ALA A 98 -6.39 -9.01 -2.87
C ALA A 98 -5.31 -9.55 -1.90
N HIS A 99 -4.99 -10.84 -1.98
CA HIS A 99 -3.92 -11.52 -1.27
C HIS A 99 -2.53 -10.86 -1.42
N SER A 100 -2.23 -10.03 -2.41
CA SER A 100 -0.94 -9.29 -2.44
C SER A 100 -0.96 -8.09 -1.50
N ILE A 101 -2.00 -7.26 -1.57
CA ILE A 101 -2.17 -6.07 -0.72
C ILE A 101 -2.43 -6.47 0.72
N ASP A 102 -3.32 -7.45 0.95
CA ASP A 102 -3.60 -7.96 2.30
C ASP A 102 -2.38 -8.65 2.91
N ALA A 103 -1.57 -9.36 2.09
CA ALA A 103 -0.33 -9.95 2.58
C ALA A 103 0.73 -8.88 2.88
N GLU A 104 0.84 -7.84 2.05
CA GLU A 104 1.74 -6.72 2.29
C GLU A 104 1.35 -5.96 3.56
N GLU A 105 0.05 -5.70 3.77
CA GLU A 105 -0.46 -5.10 4.99
C GLU A 105 -0.17 -5.99 6.21
N MET A 106 -0.41 -7.30 6.11
CA MET A 106 -0.07 -8.23 7.20
C MET A 106 1.43 -8.27 7.49
N ILE A 107 2.29 -8.30 6.48
CA ILE A 107 3.75 -8.32 6.64
C ILE A 107 4.22 -6.98 7.23
N GLY A 108 3.69 -5.85 6.75
CA GLY A 108 3.98 -4.52 7.27
C GLY A 108 3.57 -4.37 8.74
N MET A 109 2.36 -4.84 9.09
CA MET A 109 1.91 -4.89 10.48
C MET A 109 2.81 -5.77 11.35
N PHE A 110 3.18 -6.96 10.87
CA PHE A 110 4.06 -7.86 11.61
C PHE A 110 5.43 -7.22 11.87
N SER A 111 6.04 -6.61 10.84
CA SER A 111 7.33 -5.92 10.94
C SER A 111 7.28 -4.76 11.95
N ALA A 112 6.26 -3.89 11.85
CA ALA A 112 6.08 -2.77 12.76
C ALA A 112 5.89 -3.22 14.22
N TRP A 113 5.11 -4.27 14.47
CA TRP A 113 4.92 -4.80 15.82
C TRP A 113 6.15 -5.50 16.37
N LYS A 114 6.91 -6.21 15.53
CA LYS A 114 8.16 -6.86 15.93
C LYS A 114 9.22 -5.83 16.30
N GLN A 115 9.32 -4.72 15.58
CA GLN A 115 10.22 -3.62 15.92
C GLN A 115 9.87 -2.98 17.28
N ARG A 116 8.58 -2.76 17.55
CA ARG A 116 8.11 -2.19 18.83
C ARG A 116 8.26 -3.15 20.01
N ALA A 117 8.14 -4.46 19.79
CA ALA A 117 8.21 -5.47 20.84
C ALA A 117 9.11 -6.62 20.39
N GLN A 118 10.43 -6.39 20.45
CA GLN A 118 11.43 -7.34 19.94
C GLN A 118 11.39 -8.69 20.66
N HIS A 119 11.06 -8.70 21.95
CA HIS A 119 10.94 -9.93 22.75
C HIS A 119 9.57 -10.60 22.67
N ALA A 120 8.60 -10.03 21.94
CA ALA A 120 7.30 -10.66 21.77
C ALA A 120 7.40 -11.93 20.93
N SER A 121 6.64 -12.95 21.35
CA SER A 121 6.50 -14.19 20.60
C SER A 121 5.69 -13.97 19.31
N THR A 122 5.96 -14.79 18.29
CA THR A 122 5.23 -14.75 17.02
C THR A 122 3.74 -14.99 17.21
N SER A 123 3.37 -15.90 18.13
CA SER A 123 1.98 -16.17 18.49
C SER A 123 1.28 -14.95 19.07
N PHE A 124 1.95 -14.18 19.94
CA PHE A 124 1.39 -12.95 20.51
C PHE A 124 1.19 -11.88 19.44
N LEU A 125 2.19 -11.66 18.58
CA LEU A 125 2.11 -10.70 17.48
C LEU A 125 0.98 -11.06 16.51
N SER A 126 0.87 -12.34 16.12
CA SER A 126 -0.20 -12.86 15.27
C SER A 126 -1.59 -12.69 15.89
N ALA A 127 -1.73 -12.94 17.20
CA ALA A 127 -3.00 -12.74 17.90
C ALA A 127 -3.40 -11.26 17.92
N ARG A 128 -2.45 -10.36 18.21
CA ARG A 128 -2.66 -8.91 18.22
C ARG A 128 -3.04 -8.37 16.85
N MET A 129 -2.40 -8.83 15.79
CA MET A 129 -2.72 -8.44 14.41
C MET A 129 -4.14 -8.86 14.04
N ARG A 130 -4.51 -10.13 14.30
CA ARG A 130 -5.87 -10.63 14.07
C ARG A 130 -6.92 -9.88 14.89
N ALA A 131 -6.61 -9.54 16.14
CA ALA A 131 -7.50 -8.76 16.99
C ALA A 131 -7.75 -7.35 16.40
N LYS A 132 -6.73 -6.73 15.81
CA LYS A 132 -6.86 -5.42 15.13
C LYS A 132 -7.67 -5.52 13.84
N ILE A 133 -7.35 -6.47 12.97
CA ILE A 133 -8.03 -6.67 11.67
C ILE A 133 -9.51 -6.98 11.89
N ASN A 134 -9.81 -7.91 12.80
CA ASN A 134 -11.18 -8.33 13.08
C ASN A 134 -11.94 -7.39 14.05
N ARG A 135 -11.34 -6.24 14.42
CA ARG A 135 -11.92 -5.26 15.35
C ARG A 135 -12.44 -5.87 16.65
N VAL A 136 -11.71 -6.87 17.18
CA VAL A 136 -12.11 -7.65 18.35
C VAL A 136 -12.17 -6.77 19.61
N VAL A 137 -11.24 -5.84 19.77
CA VAL A 137 -11.21 -4.95 20.95
C VAL A 137 -12.44 -4.03 20.99
N PRO A 138 -12.76 -3.25 19.92
CA PRO A 138 -14.01 -2.50 19.86
C PRO A 138 -15.27 -3.34 20.09
N TYR A 139 -15.31 -4.56 19.55
CA TYR A 139 -16.43 -5.48 19.76
C TYR A 139 -16.56 -5.88 21.24
N LEU A 140 -15.45 -6.19 21.91
CA LEU A 140 -15.44 -6.55 23.33
C LEU A 140 -15.77 -5.37 24.24
N ASP A 141 -15.44 -4.15 23.84
CA ASP A 141 -15.78 -2.93 24.59
C ASP A 141 -17.27 -2.57 24.44
N GLY A 142 -17.92 -2.98 23.35
CA GLY A 142 -19.34 -2.72 23.07
C GLY A 142 -20.33 -3.74 23.66
N ILE A 143 -19.86 -4.83 24.27
CA ILE A 143 -20.73 -5.85 24.89
C ILE A 143 -20.85 -5.67 26.40
N TYR A 144 -21.94 -6.17 26.99
CA TYR A 144 -22.13 -6.19 28.44
C TYR A 144 -20.98 -6.90 29.16
N LYS A 145 -20.53 -6.31 30.28
CA LYS A 145 -19.38 -6.77 31.06
C LYS A 145 -19.47 -8.25 31.48
N SER A 146 -20.66 -8.74 31.83
CA SER A 146 -20.88 -10.16 32.16
C SER A 146 -20.60 -11.10 30.98
N LYS A 147 -20.96 -10.69 29.76
CA LYS A 147 -20.70 -11.45 28.53
C LYS A 147 -19.22 -11.39 28.15
N GLN A 148 -18.58 -10.25 28.35
CA GLN A 148 -17.13 -10.08 28.17
C GLN A 148 -16.34 -11.04 29.06
N GLU A 149 -16.67 -11.11 30.36
CA GLU A 149 -16.02 -12.01 31.30
C GLU A 149 -16.22 -13.50 30.96
N CYS A 150 -17.40 -13.88 30.48
CA CYS A 150 -17.67 -15.23 29.99
C CYS A 150 -16.78 -15.60 28.80
N ILE A 151 -16.63 -14.69 27.82
CA ILE A 151 -15.78 -14.90 26.64
C ILE A 151 -14.31 -15.05 27.07
N ILE A 152 -13.82 -14.20 27.97
CA ILE A 152 -12.45 -14.27 28.47
C ILE A 152 -12.18 -15.60 29.18
N LYS A 153 -13.07 -16.03 30.08
CA LYS A 153 -12.93 -17.31 30.79
C LYS A 153 -12.94 -18.51 29.82
N TRP A 154 -13.80 -18.47 28.82
CA TRP A 154 -13.86 -19.51 27.79
C TRP A 154 -12.56 -19.58 26.98
N GLU A 155 -12.03 -18.43 26.54
CA GLU A 155 -10.80 -18.35 25.75
C GLU A 155 -9.58 -18.86 26.54
N ILE A 156 -9.48 -18.52 27.83
CA ILE A 156 -8.44 -19.08 28.73
C ILE A 156 -8.52 -20.61 28.78
N GLY A 157 -9.73 -21.16 28.86
CA GLY A 157 -9.97 -22.61 28.82
C GLY A 157 -9.52 -23.25 27.51
N MET A 158 -9.84 -22.62 26.37
CA MET A 158 -9.43 -23.10 25.05
C MET A 158 -7.92 -23.01 24.84
N ALA A 159 -7.29 -21.91 25.26
CA ALA A 159 -5.84 -21.76 25.21
C ALA A 159 -5.11 -22.83 26.04
N ARG A 160 -5.67 -23.25 27.19
CA ARG A 160 -5.13 -24.38 27.97
C ARG A 160 -5.25 -25.70 27.21
N LYS A 161 -6.40 -25.98 26.59
CA LYS A 161 -6.60 -27.20 25.78
C LYS A 161 -5.65 -27.23 24.59
N GLN A 162 -5.45 -26.10 23.91
CA GLN A 162 -4.54 -25.99 22.78
C GLN A 162 -3.09 -26.25 23.19
N ARG A 163 -2.61 -25.62 24.28
CA ARG A 163 -1.26 -25.89 24.81
C ARG A 163 -1.01 -27.36 25.12
N ASN A 164 -2.01 -28.05 25.68
CA ASN A 164 -1.90 -29.49 25.94
C ASN A 164 -1.80 -30.32 24.66
N ARG A 165 -2.53 -29.94 23.60
CA ARG A 165 -2.44 -30.60 22.29
C ARG A 165 -1.07 -30.37 21.64
N ASP A 166 -0.59 -29.12 21.65
CA ASP A 166 0.70 -28.76 21.06
C ASP A 166 1.85 -29.48 21.77
N ARG A 167 1.79 -29.59 23.10
CA ARG A 167 2.77 -30.35 23.89
C ARG A 167 2.82 -31.82 23.49
N LYS A 168 1.66 -32.47 23.31
CA LYS A 168 1.59 -33.87 22.84
C LYS A 168 2.20 -34.01 21.44
N LYS A 169 1.79 -33.13 20.51
CA LYS A 169 2.32 -33.11 19.14
C LYS A 169 3.84 -32.90 19.11
N GLN A 170 4.37 -32.03 19.96
CA GLN A 170 5.81 -31.79 20.05
C GLN A 170 6.59 -33.00 20.58
N VAL A 171 6.02 -33.74 21.54
CA VAL A 171 6.59 -35.01 22.00
C VAL A 171 6.63 -36.02 20.85
N ASP A 172 5.56 -36.13 20.07
CA ASP A 172 5.50 -37.07 18.93
C ASP A 172 6.51 -36.69 17.84
N ILE A 173 6.63 -35.40 17.51
CA ILE A 173 7.64 -34.90 16.57
C ILE A 173 9.05 -35.20 17.09
N SER A 174 9.32 -34.98 18.38
CA SER A 174 10.62 -35.26 18.98
C SER A 174 10.96 -36.76 18.89
N LYS A 175 10.01 -37.64 19.16
CA LYS A 175 10.20 -39.10 19.04
C LYS A 175 10.54 -39.50 17.61
N GLU A 176 9.83 -38.96 16.62
CA GLU A 176 10.09 -39.27 15.20
C GLU A 176 11.45 -38.72 14.75
N LEU A 177 11.85 -37.53 15.20
CA LEU A 177 13.19 -36.99 14.93
C LEU A 177 14.30 -37.87 15.53
N SER A 178 14.14 -38.31 16.79
CA SER A 178 15.06 -39.25 17.44
C SER A 178 15.15 -40.57 16.67
N ARG A 179 14.01 -41.12 16.22
CA ARG A 179 13.98 -42.35 15.42
C ARG A 179 14.75 -42.19 14.10
N ARG A 180 14.55 -41.08 13.38
CA ARG A 180 15.26 -40.78 12.13
C ARG A 180 16.76 -40.59 12.35
N ALA A 181 17.15 -39.94 13.45
CA ALA A 181 18.55 -39.77 13.81
C ALA A 181 19.23 -41.12 14.08
N ALA A 182 18.59 -41.99 14.88
CA ALA A 182 19.09 -43.34 15.17
C ALA A 182 19.25 -44.18 13.89
N ALA A 183 18.24 -44.18 13.01
CA ALA A 183 18.32 -44.90 11.73
C ALA A 183 19.46 -44.39 10.83
N LYS A 184 19.73 -43.08 10.81
CA LYS A 184 20.87 -42.52 10.08
C LYS A 184 22.21 -42.95 10.66
N VAL A 185 22.34 -42.97 11.99
CA VAL A 185 23.57 -43.44 12.67
C VAL A 185 23.81 -44.91 12.38
N GLN A 186 22.78 -45.75 12.46
CA GLN A 186 22.89 -47.18 12.17
C GLN A 186 23.31 -47.44 10.72
N LYS A 187 22.70 -46.76 9.74
CA LYS A 187 23.11 -46.86 8.33
C LYS A 187 24.58 -46.44 8.11
N LYS A 188 25.05 -45.43 8.84
CA LYS A 188 26.45 -44.98 8.77
C LYS A 188 27.39 -46.05 9.34
N GLN A 189 27.04 -46.66 10.47
CA GLN A 189 27.81 -47.73 11.09
C GLN A 189 27.86 -48.98 10.21
N GLU A 190 26.73 -49.38 9.61
CA GLU A 190 26.67 -50.52 8.68
C GLU A 190 27.53 -50.30 7.42
N ARG A 191 27.53 -49.07 6.89
CA ARG A 191 28.38 -48.71 5.75
C ARG A 191 29.86 -48.79 6.13
N ASN A 192 30.24 -48.18 7.25
CA ASN A 192 31.62 -48.25 7.75
C ASN A 192 32.08 -49.69 8.00
N LYS A 193 31.18 -50.55 8.51
CA LYS A 193 31.47 -51.97 8.73
C LYS A 193 31.70 -52.71 7.42
N LYS A 194 30.85 -52.49 6.40
CA LYS A 194 31.03 -53.07 5.06
C LYS A 194 32.31 -52.60 4.37
N ASP A 195 32.72 -51.35 4.61
CA ASP A 195 33.97 -50.81 4.06
C ASP A 195 35.19 -51.43 4.77
N LEU A 196 35.09 -51.75 6.06
CA LEU A 196 36.12 -52.48 6.82
C LEU A 196 36.22 -53.97 6.46
N GLU A 197 35.10 -54.62 6.12
CA GLU A 197 35.05 -56.05 5.71
C GLU A 197 35.55 -56.29 4.26
N LYS A 198 35.75 -55.21 3.49
CA LYS A 198 36.26 -55.27 2.11
C LYS A 198 37.77 -55.09 1.98
N ASN A 199 38.45 -54.74 3.07
CA ASN A 199 39.91 -54.73 3.19
C ASN A 199 40.39 -55.98 3.92
#